data_AF-A0A8J6H2X0-F1
#
_entry.id   AF-A0A8J6H2X0-F1
#
_cell.length_a   1.000
_cell.length_b   1.000
_cell.length_c   1.000
_cell.angle_alpha   90.00
_cell.angle_beta   90.00
_cell.angle_gamma   90.00
#
_symmetry.space_group_name_H-M   'P 1'
#
loop_
_entity.id
_entity.type
_entity.pdbx_description
1 polymer ?
#
loop_
_entity_poly.entity_id
_entity_poly.type
_entity_poly.pdbx_seq_one_letter_code
_entity_poly.pdbx_strand_id
1 'polypeptide(L)'
;MWQLSVLALSFYLWCPVGRPLPDLQGPAMSHRKFSAPRHGHLGFLPHKRSRRHRGKVKSWPRDDPSQPVHLTAFLGYKAGMTHTLREVHRPGLKISKREEVEAVTIVETPPLVVVGVVGYVATPRGLRSFKTIFAEHLSDECRRRFYKDWHKSKKKAFTKACKRWRDADGKKQIQKDFAALKKYCKVIRVIVHTQMKLLPFRQKKAHIMEIQLNGGTVAEKVAWAQARLEKQVPVHSVFSQSEVIDVIAVTKGRGVKGVTSRWHTKKLPRKTHKGLRKVACIGAWHPARVGCSIARAGQKGYHHRTELNKKIYRIGRGLHMEDGKMVKNNASTSYDITDKSITPLGGFPHYGEVNNDFVMLKGCIAGTKKRVITLRKSLLVHHSRRALENIELKFIDTTSKFGYGRFQTAQEKRAFMEGGGFASRAEGFRVPWRGALVCPVAAMSFCSFFGGEVFQNHFEPGVYVCAKCGYELFSSRSKYAHSSPWPAFTETVHADSVTKRPEKNRPEALKVSCGKCGNGLGHEFLNDGPKRGQSRF
;
A
#
# COMPACT_ATOMS: atom_id res chain seq x y z
N MET A 1 27.81 59.88 62.05
CA MET A 1 29.22 60.14 62.40
C MET A 1 29.98 60.23 61.09
N TRP A 2 30.38 61.45 60.72
CA TRP A 2 31.37 61.87 59.70
C TRP A 2 31.10 61.51 58.22
N GLN A 3 30.53 62.42 57.40
CA GLN A 3 31.12 63.59 56.68
C GLN A 3 31.55 63.21 55.25
N LEU A 4 30.81 63.68 54.22
CA LEU A 4 31.14 64.82 53.31
C LEU A 4 32.30 64.49 52.34
N SER A 5 32.20 64.61 51.01
CA SER A 5 32.06 65.87 50.22
C SER A 5 31.87 65.48 48.73
N VAL A 6 30.84 65.95 48.00
CA VAL A 6 30.78 67.17 47.15
C VAL A 6 31.90 67.27 46.10
N LEU A 7 31.53 67.25 44.81
CA LEU A 7 31.83 68.33 43.84
C LEU A 7 31.21 68.02 42.47
N ALA A 8 30.09 68.70 42.20
CA ALA A 8 29.66 69.02 40.85
C ALA A 8 30.51 70.19 40.35
N LEU A 9 31.01 70.11 39.11
CA LEU A 9 31.59 71.25 38.41
C LEU A 9 31.17 71.19 36.95
N SER A 10 30.32 72.14 36.60
CA SER A 10 29.94 72.53 35.25
C SER A 10 31.17 72.95 34.44
N PHE A 11 31.27 72.49 33.20
CA PHE A 11 31.96 73.23 32.14
C PHE A 11 31.07 73.24 30.89
N TYR A 12 30.41 74.38 30.69
CA TYR A 12 29.82 74.80 29.43
C TYR A 12 30.95 75.19 28.45
N LEU A 13 30.65 75.10 27.16
CA LEU A 13 31.41 75.57 25.99
C LEU A 13 32.72 74.84 25.68
N TRP A 14 32.65 73.91 24.71
CA TRP A 14 33.23 74.21 23.40
C TRP A 14 32.60 73.33 22.31
N CYS A 15 31.92 73.97 21.37
CA CYS A 15 31.53 73.37 20.10
C CYS A 15 32.65 73.67 19.10
N PRO A 16 33.26 72.66 18.46
CA PRO A 16 33.86 72.84 17.17
C PRO A 16 32.98 72.16 16.11
N VAL A 17 32.40 73.00 15.27
CA VAL A 17 32.27 72.80 13.83
C VAL A 17 31.42 71.59 13.39
N GLY A 18 30.15 71.90 13.10
CA GLY A 18 29.41 71.41 11.94
C GLY A 18 29.71 70.00 11.44
N ARG A 19 29.10 68.99 12.07
CA ARG A 19 28.62 67.83 11.31
C ARG A 19 27.12 68.01 11.11
N PRO A 20 26.60 67.92 9.87
CA PRO A 20 25.17 67.87 9.68
C PRO A 20 24.63 66.71 10.51
N LEU A 21 23.62 66.99 11.33
CA LEU A 21 22.74 65.97 11.89
C LEU A 21 22.44 64.98 10.77
N PRO A 22 22.70 63.67 10.92
CA PRO A 22 22.22 62.73 9.94
C PRO A 22 20.72 62.92 9.89
N ASP A 23 20.23 63.29 8.71
CA ASP A 23 18.82 63.39 8.41
C ASP A 23 18.08 62.29 9.16
N LEU A 24 17.10 62.69 9.98
CA LEU A 24 16.11 61.79 10.54
C LEU A 24 15.30 61.21 9.38
N GLN A 25 15.91 60.29 8.62
CA GLN A 25 15.21 59.31 7.82
C GLN A 25 14.29 58.60 8.79
N GLY A 26 12.97 58.75 8.60
CA GLY A 26 11.94 58.16 9.43
C GLY A 26 12.21 56.68 9.73
N PRO A 27 11.66 56.13 10.82
CA PRO A 27 12.12 54.86 11.39
C PRO A 27 12.20 53.77 10.32
N ALA A 28 13.42 53.37 9.97
CA ALA A 28 13.66 52.32 9.01
C ALA A 28 12.99 51.04 9.52
N MET A 29 11.85 50.67 8.91
CA MET A 29 11.10 49.49 9.33
C MET A 29 11.98 48.25 9.17
N SER A 30 12.28 47.60 10.30
CA SER A 30 13.08 46.38 10.32
C SER A 30 12.43 45.28 9.47
N HIS A 31 13.23 44.58 8.67
CA HIS A 31 12.76 43.48 7.83
C HIS A 31 13.65 42.25 8.00
N ARG A 32 13.20 41.13 7.43
CA ARG A 32 13.96 39.89 7.46
C ARG A 32 15.24 40.03 6.61
N LYS A 33 16.40 40.05 7.26
CA LYS A 33 17.74 40.21 6.62
C LYS A 33 17.98 39.32 5.39
N PHE A 34 17.60 38.04 5.47
CA PHE A 34 17.71 37.09 4.35
C PHE A 34 16.35 36.50 4.00
N SER A 35 15.90 36.72 2.78
CA SER A 35 14.66 36.14 2.26
C SER A 35 14.80 34.62 2.10
N ALA A 36 13.68 33.91 2.21
CA ALA A 36 13.63 32.49 1.89
C ALA A 36 12.24 32.14 1.36
N PRO A 37 12.12 31.12 0.50
CA PRO A 37 10.83 30.63 0.06
C PRO A 37 9.96 30.20 1.23
N ARG A 38 8.66 30.34 1.04
CA ARG A 38 7.68 29.94 2.03
C ARG A 38 7.66 28.42 2.22
N HIS A 39 7.61 27.98 3.47
CA HIS A 39 7.41 26.57 3.79
C HIS A 39 5.96 26.13 3.59
N GLY A 40 5.74 25.30 2.57
CA GLY A 40 4.48 24.64 2.26
C GLY A 40 3.49 25.51 1.48
N HIS A 41 2.70 24.83 0.66
CA HIS A 41 1.82 25.44 -0.33
C HIS A 41 0.42 25.76 0.23
N LEU A 42 -0.04 27.00 0.06
CA LEU A 42 -1.31 27.50 0.62
C LEU A 42 -2.54 27.00 -0.12
N GLY A 43 -2.46 26.71 -1.43
CA GLY A 43 -3.59 26.18 -2.19
C GLY A 43 -4.04 24.77 -1.76
N PHE A 44 -3.29 24.11 -0.86
CA PHE A 44 -3.70 22.85 -0.26
C PHE A 44 -4.32 22.99 1.14
N LEU A 45 -4.39 24.21 1.68
CA LEU A 45 -5.21 24.48 2.86
C LEU A 45 -6.71 24.28 2.53
N PRO A 46 -7.51 23.75 3.47
CA PRO A 46 -7.13 23.30 4.81
C PRO A 46 -6.49 21.90 4.85
N HIS A 47 -5.40 21.76 5.63
CA HIS A 47 -4.74 20.48 5.91
C HIS A 47 -5.51 19.66 6.98
N LYS A 48 -6.67 19.10 6.59
CA LYS A 48 -7.54 18.27 7.43
C LYS A 48 -7.78 16.86 6.86
N ARG A 49 -8.36 15.96 7.66
CA ARG A 49 -8.76 14.63 7.19
C ARG A 49 -9.83 14.72 6.10
N SER A 50 -9.69 13.94 5.04
CA SER A 50 -10.69 13.80 4.00
C SER A 50 -11.97 13.22 4.59
N ARG A 51 -13.11 13.83 4.29
CA ARG A 51 -14.43 13.33 4.71
C ARG A 51 -14.80 12.00 4.03
N ARG A 52 -14.31 11.79 2.80
CA ARG A 52 -14.53 10.55 2.04
C ARG A 52 -13.26 9.72 2.02
N HIS A 53 -13.42 8.40 2.14
CA HIS A 53 -12.32 7.45 2.01
C HIS A 53 -11.73 7.39 0.59
N ARG A 54 -12.60 7.61 -0.41
CA ARG A 54 -12.24 7.68 -1.82
C ARG A 54 -11.95 9.12 -2.27
N GLY A 55 -11.06 9.26 -3.24
CA GLY A 55 -10.94 10.46 -4.06
C GLY A 55 -12.24 10.83 -4.79
N LYS A 56 -12.91 11.93 -4.39
CA LYS A 56 -14.06 12.46 -5.13
C LYS A 56 -13.57 13.24 -6.35
N VAL A 57 -14.10 12.94 -7.53
CA VAL A 57 -13.94 13.79 -8.72
C VAL A 57 -14.78 15.05 -8.54
N LYS A 58 -14.12 16.22 -8.55
CA LYS A 58 -14.80 17.53 -8.43
C LYS A 58 -15.09 18.15 -9.80
N SER A 59 -14.16 17.99 -10.72
CA SER A 59 -14.25 18.45 -12.11
C SER A 59 -14.11 17.26 -13.05
N TRP A 60 -14.86 17.27 -14.13
CA TRP A 60 -14.79 16.26 -15.19
C TRP A 60 -14.15 16.88 -16.44
N PRO A 61 -13.56 16.06 -17.33
CA PRO A 61 -13.16 16.55 -18.65
C PRO A 61 -14.32 17.26 -19.34
N ARG A 62 -13.99 18.31 -20.10
CA ARG A 62 -15.00 19.04 -20.87
C ARG A 62 -15.66 18.07 -21.86
N ASP A 63 -16.97 18.22 -22.01
CA ASP A 63 -17.76 17.42 -22.92
C ASP A 63 -17.60 17.94 -24.35
N ASP A 64 -17.38 17.02 -25.29
CA ASP A 64 -17.20 17.28 -26.71
C ASP A 64 -18.17 16.37 -27.48
N PRO A 65 -19.26 16.92 -28.05
CA PRO A 65 -20.28 16.12 -28.74
C PRO A 65 -19.78 15.40 -30.00
N SER A 66 -18.64 15.81 -30.58
CA SER A 66 -18.09 15.18 -31.79
C SER A 66 -17.53 13.77 -31.54
N GLN A 67 -17.13 13.49 -30.31
CA GLN A 67 -16.54 12.20 -29.93
C GLN A 67 -17.63 11.17 -29.64
N PRO A 68 -17.35 9.86 -29.82
CA PRO A 68 -18.29 8.82 -29.42
C PRO A 68 -18.52 8.81 -27.90
N VAL A 69 -19.69 8.35 -27.47
CA VAL A 69 -20.06 8.27 -26.05
C VAL A 69 -19.10 7.35 -25.29
N HIS A 70 -18.40 7.92 -24.30
CA HIS A 70 -17.43 7.20 -23.49
C HIS A 70 -17.45 7.61 -22.01
N LEU A 71 -16.85 6.76 -21.17
CA LEU A 71 -16.66 7.03 -19.75
C LEU A 71 -15.38 7.82 -19.51
N THR A 72 -15.42 8.68 -18.49
CA THR A 72 -14.32 9.62 -18.18
C THR A 72 -13.50 9.25 -16.95
N ALA A 73 -13.93 8.25 -16.18
CA ALA A 73 -13.23 7.78 -14.99
C ALA A 73 -13.46 6.31 -14.71
N PHE A 74 -12.63 5.75 -13.83
CA PHE A 74 -12.69 4.38 -13.37
C PHE A 74 -12.26 4.29 -11.90
N LEU A 75 -12.58 3.17 -11.23
CA LEU A 75 -12.09 2.88 -9.88
C LEU A 75 -11.14 1.70 -9.92
N GLY A 76 -9.99 1.88 -9.28
CA GLY A 76 -9.05 0.80 -9.03
C GLY A 76 -8.61 0.78 -7.56
N TYR A 77 -7.79 -0.20 -7.24
CA TYR A 77 -7.22 -0.43 -5.92
C TYR A 77 -5.71 -0.53 -6.05
N LYS A 78 -5.00 0.28 -5.26
CA LYS A 78 -3.54 0.28 -5.29
C LYS A 78 -3.02 -1.05 -4.75
N ALA A 79 -2.43 -1.87 -5.61
CA ALA A 79 -1.85 -3.17 -5.25
C ALA A 79 -0.47 -3.00 -4.63
N GLY A 80 0.43 -2.36 -5.38
CA GLY A 80 1.81 -2.19 -4.99
C GLY A 80 2.58 -1.34 -5.99
N MET A 81 3.89 -1.44 -5.95
CA MET A 81 4.78 -0.80 -6.91
C MET A 81 5.82 -1.82 -7.33
N THR A 82 6.24 -1.72 -8.57
CA THR A 82 7.42 -2.40 -9.10
C THR A 82 8.22 -1.40 -9.95
N HIS A 83 9.26 -1.84 -10.63
CA HIS A 83 9.95 -1.06 -11.63
C HIS A 83 9.91 -1.78 -12.97
N THR A 84 10.01 -0.99 -14.03
CA THR A 84 10.06 -1.46 -15.41
C THR A 84 11.25 -0.88 -16.10
N LEU A 85 11.75 -1.58 -17.10
CA LEU A 85 12.77 -1.09 -18.00
C LEU A 85 12.15 -0.87 -19.37
N ARG A 86 12.43 0.29 -19.96
CA ARG A 86 12.02 0.65 -21.30
C ARG A 86 13.11 1.46 -21.98
N GLU A 87 13.08 1.48 -23.30
CA GLU A 87 13.88 2.42 -24.07
C GLU A 87 13.20 3.78 -24.14
N VAL A 88 13.98 4.85 -24.08
CA VAL A 88 13.46 6.22 -24.14
C VAL A 88 13.68 6.81 -25.53
N HIS A 89 12.59 7.12 -26.23
CA HIS A 89 12.65 7.78 -27.53
C HIS A 89 12.36 9.27 -27.39
N ARG A 90 13.37 10.05 -26.97
CA ARG A 90 13.24 11.51 -26.80
C ARG A 90 14.45 12.23 -27.37
N PRO A 91 14.38 12.76 -28.61
CA PRO A 91 15.50 13.44 -29.24
C PRO A 91 15.93 14.65 -28.42
N GLY A 92 17.25 14.86 -28.32
CA GLY A 92 17.87 15.95 -27.55
C GLY A 92 18.23 15.60 -26.10
N LEU A 93 17.81 14.44 -25.57
CA LEU A 93 18.24 13.97 -24.25
C LEU A 93 19.43 13.01 -24.37
N LYS A 94 20.37 13.08 -23.42
CA LYS A 94 21.49 12.13 -23.30
C LYS A 94 21.02 10.67 -23.10
N ILE A 95 19.79 10.48 -22.57
CA ILE A 95 19.19 9.17 -22.33
C ILE A 95 18.40 8.64 -23.55
N SER A 96 18.33 9.40 -24.65
CA SER A 96 17.62 8.92 -25.85
C SER A 96 18.27 7.65 -26.38
N LYS A 97 17.45 6.67 -26.78
CA LYS A 97 17.87 5.33 -27.25
C LYS A 97 18.67 4.54 -26.21
N ARG A 98 18.52 4.90 -24.92
CA ARG A 98 19.06 4.14 -23.79
C ARG A 98 17.92 3.61 -22.95
N GLU A 99 18.24 2.58 -22.18
CA GLU A 99 17.30 1.95 -21.28
C GLU A 99 17.21 2.74 -19.98
N GLU A 100 15.98 3.03 -19.56
CA GLU A 100 15.67 3.73 -18.32
C GLU A 100 14.85 2.82 -17.43
N VAL A 101 15.29 2.66 -16.19
CA VAL A 101 14.52 1.98 -15.14
C VAL A 101 13.59 3.00 -14.49
N GLU A 102 12.29 2.76 -14.61
CA GLU A 102 11.27 3.64 -14.06
C GLU A 102 10.39 2.90 -13.07
N ALA A 103 10.15 3.52 -11.92
CA ALA A 103 9.20 3.01 -10.94
C ALA A 103 7.77 3.13 -11.48
N VAL A 104 6.97 2.10 -11.27
CA VAL A 104 5.55 2.05 -11.65
C VAL A 104 4.69 1.61 -10.47
N THR A 105 3.48 2.16 -10.39
CA THR A 105 2.45 1.71 -9.44
C THR A 105 1.47 0.81 -10.16
N ILE A 106 1.21 -0.37 -9.57
CA ILE A 106 0.19 -1.30 -10.05
C ILE A 106 -1.13 -1.01 -9.35
N VAL A 107 -2.16 -0.77 -10.14
CA VAL A 107 -3.53 -0.54 -9.68
C VAL A 107 -4.41 -1.65 -10.25
N GLU A 108 -4.93 -2.52 -9.39
CA GLU A 108 -5.89 -3.56 -9.78
C GLU A 108 -7.26 -2.92 -10.01
N THR A 109 -7.88 -3.22 -11.14
CA THR A 109 -9.07 -2.59 -11.68
C THR A 109 -10.10 -3.66 -11.99
N PRO A 110 -10.81 -4.20 -10.98
CA PRO A 110 -11.91 -5.13 -11.25
C PRO A 110 -13.00 -4.44 -12.09
N PRO A 111 -13.71 -5.18 -12.95
CA PRO A 111 -14.73 -4.61 -13.80
C PRO A 111 -15.83 -3.90 -12.99
N LEU A 112 -16.25 -2.73 -13.46
CA LEU A 112 -17.28 -1.94 -12.79
C LEU A 112 -18.66 -2.36 -13.28
N VAL A 113 -19.64 -2.45 -12.39
CA VAL A 113 -21.03 -2.70 -12.76
C VAL A 113 -21.78 -1.38 -12.78
N VAL A 114 -22.47 -1.10 -13.87
CA VAL A 114 -23.34 0.06 -14.02
C VAL A 114 -24.69 -0.25 -13.36
N VAL A 115 -25.10 0.56 -12.39
CA VAL A 115 -26.32 0.30 -11.57
C VAL A 115 -27.34 1.42 -11.62
N GLY A 116 -27.06 2.51 -12.31
CA GLY A 116 -28.03 3.59 -12.47
C GLY A 116 -27.51 4.76 -13.28
N VAL A 117 -28.40 5.72 -13.51
CA VAL A 117 -28.17 6.93 -14.29
C VAL A 117 -28.71 8.12 -13.52
N VAL A 118 -27.96 9.22 -13.51
CA VAL A 118 -28.33 10.50 -12.89
C VAL A 118 -28.26 11.58 -13.95
N GLY A 119 -29.37 12.28 -14.14
CA GLY A 119 -29.41 13.50 -14.95
C GLY A 119 -29.10 14.73 -14.14
N TYR A 120 -28.34 15.64 -14.72
CA TYR A 120 -28.07 16.96 -14.18
C TYR A 120 -28.59 18.05 -15.11
N VAL A 121 -29.44 18.91 -14.57
CA VAL A 121 -29.95 20.12 -15.23
C VAL A 121 -29.05 21.30 -14.89
N ALA A 122 -28.78 22.15 -15.88
CA ALA A 122 -28.07 23.40 -15.67
C ALA A 122 -29.01 24.45 -15.08
N THR A 123 -28.65 24.98 -13.92
CA THR A 123 -29.34 26.12 -13.30
C THR A 123 -28.33 27.27 -13.15
N PRO A 124 -28.76 28.52 -12.95
CA PRO A 124 -27.84 29.65 -12.70
C PRO A 124 -26.91 29.43 -11.51
N ARG A 125 -27.32 28.62 -10.52
CA ARG A 125 -26.51 28.25 -9.34
C ARG A 125 -25.60 27.04 -9.56
N GLY A 126 -25.56 26.49 -10.78
CA GLY A 126 -24.79 25.32 -11.17
C GLY A 126 -25.63 24.10 -11.53
N LEU A 127 -25.00 22.92 -11.58
CA LEU A 127 -25.67 21.67 -11.94
C LEU A 127 -26.49 21.13 -10.75
N ARG A 128 -27.79 20.94 -10.96
CA ARG A 128 -28.70 20.31 -9.99
C ARG A 128 -29.06 18.90 -10.46
N SER A 129 -29.05 17.92 -9.55
CA SER A 129 -29.56 16.58 -9.87
C SER A 129 -31.05 16.65 -10.17
N PHE A 130 -31.46 16.16 -11.33
CA PHE A 130 -32.84 16.18 -11.79
C PHE A 130 -33.57 14.88 -11.42
N LYS A 131 -33.20 13.78 -12.06
CA LYS A 131 -33.75 12.44 -11.78
C LYS A 131 -32.62 11.41 -11.71
N THR A 132 -32.85 10.39 -10.89
CA THR A 132 -31.97 9.24 -10.74
C THR A 132 -32.75 7.97 -11.01
N ILE A 133 -32.31 7.19 -11.98
CA ILE A 133 -32.90 5.90 -12.35
C ILE A 133 -31.91 4.82 -11.92
N PHE A 134 -32.39 3.80 -11.22
CA PHE A 134 -31.58 2.63 -10.82
C PHE A 134 -31.95 1.43 -11.68
N ALA A 135 -31.01 0.50 -11.84
CA ALA A 135 -31.20 -0.79 -12.48
C ALA A 135 -32.25 -1.65 -11.76
N GLU A 136 -32.73 -2.70 -12.43
CA GLU A 136 -33.69 -3.64 -11.86
C GLU A 136 -33.02 -4.51 -10.79
N HIS A 137 -31.85 -5.06 -11.10
CA HIS A 137 -31.09 -5.93 -10.23
C HIS A 137 -29.87 -5.21 -9.65
N LEU A 138 -29.89 -4.97 -8.33
CA LEU A 138 -28.74 -4.44 -7.61
C LEU A 138 -28.06 -5.55 -6.80
N SER A 139 -26.76 -5.72 -7.01
CA SER A 139 -25.94 -6.64 -6.23
C SER A 139 -25.96 -6.31 -4.73
N ASP A 140 -25.85 -7.35 -3.89
CA ASP A 140 -25.80 -7.18 -2.43
C ASP A 140 -24.60 -6.35 -1.97
N GLU A 141 -23.48 -6.37 -2.71
CA GLU A 141 -22.32 -5.53 -2.40
C GLU A 141 -22.61 -4.04 -2.59
N CYS A 142 -23.41 -3.70 -3.61
CA CYS A 142 -23.90 -2.35 -3.84
C CYS A 142 -24.90 -1.95 -2.75
N ARG A 143 -25.85 -2.83 -2.41
CA ARG A 143 -26.84 -2.61 -1.33
C ARG A 143 -26.18 -2.40 0.04
N ARG A 144 -25.08 -3.12 0.34
CA ARG A 144 -24.23 -2.90 1.53
C ARG A 144 -23.71 -1.47 1.63
N ARG A 145 -23.65 -0.71 0.54
CA ARG A 145 -23.20 0.69 0.59
C ARG A 145 -24.13 1.56 1.45
N PHE A 146 -25.42 1.26 1.41
CA PHE A 146 -26.52 2.03 2.01
C PHE A 146 -26.78 1.68 3.48
N TYR A 147 -26.12 0.64 3.99
CA TYR A 147 -26.17 0.29 5.40
C TYR A 147 -24.83 0.58 6.08
N LYS A 148 -24.89 1.06 7.33
CA LYS A 148 -23.73 1.02 8.23
C LYS A 148 -23.57 -0.41 8.76
N ASP A 149 -24.63 -0.97 9.33
CA ASP A 149 -24.67 -2.32 9.89
C ASP A 149 -25.53 -3.25 9.04
N TRP A 150 -24.90 -3.94 8.09
CA TRP A 150 -25.60 -4.83 7.17
C TRP A 150 -26.30 -6.00 7.87
N HIS A 151 -25.63 -6.63 8.84
CA HIS A 151 -26.08 -7.87 9.47
C HIS A 151 -27.29 -7.68 10.39
N LYS A 152 -27.39 -6.53 11.06
CA LYS A 152 -28.53 -6.17 11.91
C LYS A 152 -29.71 -5.58 11.13
N SER A 153 -29.50 -5.21 9.87
CA SER A 153 -30.52 -4.56 9.06
C SER A 153 -31.49 -5.57 8.42
N LYS A 154 -32.73 -5.13 8.18
CA LYS A 154 -33.73 -5.88 7.39
C LYS A 154 -33.40 -5.93 5.88
N LYS A 155 -32.29 -5.31 5.44
CA LYS A 155 -31.79 -5.29 4.05
C LYS A 155 -32.81 -4.80 3.00
N LYS A 156 -33.81 -4.00 3.35
CA LYS A 156 -34.87 -3.51 2.44
C LYS A 156 -34.45 -2.40 1.44
N ALA A 157 -33.15 -2.19 1.21
CA ALA A 157 -32.70 -1.12 0.30
C ALA A 157 -33.01 -1.51 -1.14
N PHE A 158 -33.57 -0.57 -1.91
CA PHE A 158 -33.98 -0.69 -3.32
C PHE A 158 -35.09 -1.69 -3.63
N THR A 159 -35.66 -2.39 -2.64
CA THR A 159 -36.71 -3.40 -2.92
C THR A 159 -37.93 -2.82 -3.65
N LYS A 160 -38.41 -1.64 -3.24
CA LYS A 160 -39.51 -0.94 -3.94
C LYS A 160 -39.10 -0.44 -5.34
N ALA A 161 -37.85 -0.01 -5.51
CA ALA A 161 -37.34 0.47 -6.79
C ALA A 161 -37.21 -0.67 -7.82
N CYS A 162 -36.71 -1.83 -7.38
CA CYS A 162 -36.63 -3.04 -8.20
C CYS A 162 -38.03 -3.54 -8.58
N LYS A 163 -39.01 -3.49 -7.67
CA LYS A 163 -40.41 -3.88 -7.98
C LYS A 163 -41.03 -3.05 -9.11
N ARG A 164 -40.73 -1.74 -9.19
CA ARG A 164 -41.23 -0.87 -10.28
C ARG A 164 -40.79 -1.31 -11.67
N TRP A 165 -39.69 -2.03 -11.81
CA TRP A 165 -39.28 -2.60 -13.09
C TRP A 165 -40.13 -3.80 -13.51
N ARG A 166 -40.82 -4.44 -12.57
CA ARG A 166 -41.73 -5.57 -12.83
C ARG A 166 -43.14 -5.10 -13.15
N ASP A 167 -43.60 -4.06 -12.47
CA ASP A 167 -44.93 -3.50 -12.64
C ASP A 167 -45.06 -2.75 -13.99
N ALA A 168 -46.15 -2.94 -14.73
CA ALA A 168 -46.37 -2.31 -16.03
C ALA A 168 -46.39 -0.77 -15.94
N ASP A 169 -47.06 -0.22 -14.92
CA ASP A 169 -47.11 1.23 -14.69
C ASP A 169 -45.77 1.79 -14.21
N GLY A 170 -44.99 0.99 -13.47
CA GLY A 170 -43.63 1.34 -13.07
C GLY A 170 -42.70 1.45 -14.27
N LYS A 171 -42.78 0.52 -15.24
CA LYS A 171 -42.04 0.60 -16.51
C LYS A 171 -42.39 1.87 -17.30
N LYS A 172 -43.68 2.21 -17.41
CA LYS A 172 -44.14 3.45 -18.05
C LYS A 172 -43.53 4.68 -17.35
N GLN A 173 -43.50 4.70 -16.03
CA GLN A 173 -42.89 5.80 -15.26
C GLN A 173 -41.38 5.91 -15.52
N ILE A 174 -40.67 4.79 -15.58
CA ILE A 174 -39.23 4.76 -15.85
C ILE A 174 -38.93 5.26 -17.27
N GLN A 175 -39.73 4.85 -18.26
CA GLN A 175 -39.62 5.36 -19.63
C GLN A 175 -39.88 6.87 -19.71
N LYS A 176 -40.90 7.38 -18.98
CA LYS A 176 -41.13 8.82 -18.81
C LYS A 176 -39.94 9.52 -18.17
N ASP A 177 -39.31 8.91 -17.18
CA ASP A 177 -38.12 9.45 -16.53
C ASP A 177 -36.92 9.51 -17.50
N PHE A 178 -36.71 8.48 -18.33
CA PHE A 178 -35.70 8.50 -19.39
C PHE A 178 -35.98 9.57 -20.45
N ALA A 179 -37.23 9.74 -20.87
CA ALA A 179 -37.63 10.80 -21.79
C ALA A 179 -37.36 12.19 -21.19
N ALA A 180 -37.67 12.38 -19.89
CA ALA A 180 -37.39 13.61 -19.19
C ALA A 180 -35.88 13.89 -19.04
N LEU A 181 -35.05 12.84 -18.89
CA LEU A 181 -33.59 12.98 -18.91
C LEU A 181 -33.09 13.51 -20.26
N LYS A 182 -33.60 12.96 -21.37
CA LYS A 182 -33.22 13.40 -22.72
C LYS A 182 -33.58 14.86 -22.98
N LYS A 183 -34.75 15.30 -22.49
CA LYS A 183 -35.28 16.65 -22.74
C LYS A 183 -34.62 17.76 -21.91
N TYR A 184 -34.44 17.54 -20.60
CA TYR A 184 -34.08 18.63 -19.67
C TYR A 184 -32.63 18.60 -19.18
N CYS A 185 -31.94 17.46 -19.28
CA CYS A 185 -30.60 17.35 -18.69
C CYS A 185 -29.52 17.81 -19.66
N LYS A 186 -28.56 18.58 -19.15
CA LYS A 186 -27.36 18.96 -19.90
C LYS A 186 -26.24 17.93 -19.73
N VAL A 187 -26.14 17.32 -18.55
CA VAL A 187 -25.07 16.38 -18.22
C VAL A 187 -25.69 15.09 -17.72
N ILE A 188 -25.27 13.96 -18.29
CA ILE A 188 -25.66 12.63 -17.83
C ILE A 188 -24.47 12.00 -17.11
N ARG A 189 -24.73 11.40 -15.95
CA ARG A 189 -23.75 10.62 -15.21
C ARG A 189 -24.30 9.23 -14.94
N VAL A 190 -23.42 8.24 -14.98
CA VAL A 190 -23.74 6.86 -14.68
C VAL A 190 -23.25 6.53 -13.28
N ILE A 191 -24.09 5.90 -12.47
CA ILE A 191 -23.73 5.35 -11.18
C ILE A 191 -23.14 3.98 -11.42
N VAL A 192 -21.88 3.82 -11.03
CA VAL A 192 -21.18 2.54 -11.09
C VAL A 192 -20.72 2.11 -9.70
N HIS A 193 -20.54 0.81 -9.52
CA HIS A 193 -19.84 0.29 -8.36
C HIS A 193 -18.75 -0.70 -8.74
N THR A 194 -17.70 -0.77 -7.92
CA THR A 194 -16.69 -1.83 -8.00
C THR A 194 -17.22 -3.16 -7.49
N GLN A 195 -16.67 -4.26 -7.97
CA GLN A 195 -16.89 -5.59 -7.42
C GLN A 195 -15.80 -5.89 -6.40
N MET A 196 -16.17 -5.99 -5.12
CA MET A 196 -15.22 -6.16 -4.02
C MET A 196 -14.94 -7.64 -3.72
N LYS A 197 -15.87 -8.55 -4.05
CA LYS A 197 -15.66 -10.00 -3.91
C LYS A 197 -14.51 -10.54 -4.79
N LEU A 198 -14.27 -9.90 -5.93
CA LEU A 198 -13.19 -10.27 -6.84
C LEU A 198 -11.80 -9.93 -6.28
N LEU A 199 -11.73 -9.10 -5.24
CA LEU A 199 -10.48 -8.66 -4.64
C LEU A 199 -10.17 -9.49 -3.38
N PRO A 200 -8.89 -9.69 -3.04
CA PRO A 200 -8.46 -10.44 -1.85
C PRO A 200 -8.63 -9.61 -0.57
N PHE A 201 -9.75 -8.90 -0.41
CA PHE A 201 -10.03 -8.03 0.73
C PHE A 201 -11.11 -8.61 1.64
N ARG A 202 -10.97 -8.38 2.95
CA ARG A 202 -12.02 -8.69 3.93
C ARG A 202 -13.27 -7.81 3.77
N GLN A 203 -13.14 -6.67 3.09
CA GLN A 203 -14.23 -5.73 2.88
C GLN A 203 -15.21 -6.29 1.83
N LYS A 204 -16.51 -6.32 2.14
CA LYS A 204 -17.58 -6.74 1.19
C LYS A 204 -18.42 -5.57 0.66
N LYS A 205 -18.11 -4.34 1.10
CA LYS A 205 -18.89 -3.12 0.80
C LYS A 205 -18.33 -2.47 -0.46
N ALA A 206 -19.08 -2.48 -1.56
CA ALA A 206 -18.66 -1.88 -2.82
C ALA A 206 -18.46 -0.36 -2.70
N HIS A 207 -17.60 0.18 -3.56
CA HIS A 207 -17.43 1.62 -3.72
C HIS A 207 -18.27 2.13 -4.89
N ILE A 208 -19.29 2.94 -4.59
CA ILE A 208 -20.19 3.55 -5.59
C ILE A 208 -19.68 4.92 -6.02
N MET A 209 -19.53 5.18 -7.31
CA MET A 209 -19.23 6.51 -7.84
C MET A 209 -20.16 6.86 -9.00
N GLU A 210 -20.33 8.15 -9.22
CA GLU A 210 -20.85 8.67 -10.48
C GLU A 210 -19.67 8.90 -11.43
N ILE A 211 -19.81 8.47 -12.69
CA ILE A 211 -18.91 8.80 -13.79
C ILE A 211 -19.68 9.63 -14.80
N GLN A 212 -19.10 10.72 -15.29
CA GLN A 212 -19.72 11.52 -16.33
C GLN A 212 -19.54 10.86 -17.70
N LEU A 213 -20.63 10.80 -18.49
CA LEU A 213 -20.57 10.42 -19.89
C LEU A 213 -20.28 11.65 -20.75
N ASN A 214 -19.24 11.54 -21.57
CA ASN A 214 -18.86 12.54 -22.55
C ASN A 214 -19.01 11.96 -23.96
N GLY A 215 -19.15 12.83 -24.96
CA GLY A 215 -19.34 12.42 -26.37
C GLY A 215 -20.80 12.31 -26.81
N GLY A 216 -21.08 12.60 -28.07
CA GLY A 216 -22.40 12.47 -28.68
C GLY A 216 -23.47 13.38 -28.09
N THR A 217 -24.70 13.18 -28.57
CA THR A 217 -25.87 13.94 -28.07
C THR A 217 -26.33 13.43 -26.70
N VAL A 218 -27.10 14.24 -25.96
CA VAL A 218 -27.67 13.82 -24.67
C VAL A 218 -28.57 12.58 -24.83
N ALA A 219 -29.29 12.47 -25.94
CA ALA A 219 -30.14 11.34 -26.24
C ALA A 219 -29.33 10.04 -26.39
N GLU A 220 -28.22 10.09 -27.12
CA GLU A 220 -27.27 8.97 -27.26
C GLU A 220 -26.65 8.59 -25.92
N LYS A 221 -26.27 9.55 -25.08
CA LYS A 221 -25.74 9.27 -23.74
C LYS A 221 -26.73 8.51 -22.87
N VAL A 222 -28.00 8.91 -22.92
CA VAL A 222 -29.07 8.23 -22.16
C VAL A 222 -29.29 6.82 -22.72
N ALA A 223 -29.33 6.66 -24.05
CA ALA A 223 -29.48 5.35 -24.69
C ALA A 223 -28.32 4.41 -24.36
N TRP A 224 -27.09 4.91 -24.43
CA TRP A 224 -25.88 4.20 -24.03
C TRP A 224 -25.96 3.75 -22.57
N ALA A 225 -26.42 4.63 -21.68
CA ALA A 225 -26.54 4.34 -20.26
C ALA A 225 -27.59 3.27 -19.97
N GLN A 226 -28.73 3.33 -20.67
CA GLN A 226 -29.81 2.34 -20.59
C GLN A 226 -29.33 0.96 -21.08
N ALA A 227 -28.64 0.90 -22.22
CA ALA A 227 -28.15 -0.35 -22.79
C ALA A 227 -27.07 -1.06 -21.96
N ARG A 228 -26.41 -0.31 -21.06
CA ARG A 228 -25.33 -0.81 -20.20
C ARG A 228 -25.72 -0.96 -18.73
N LEU A 229 -26.99 -0.77 -18.35
CA LEU A 229 -27.47 -1.13 -17.02
C LEU A 229 -27.18 -2.61 -16.75
N GLU A 230 -26.66 -2.90 -15.55
CA GLU A 230 -26.31 -4.24 -15.05
C GLU A 230 -25.11 -4.91 -15.75
N LYS A 231 -24.62 -4.32 -16.84
CA LYS A 231 -23.45 -4.81 -17.56
C LYS A 231 -22.16 -4.37 -16.89
N GLN A 232 -21.14 -5.20 -17.10
CA GLN A 232 -19.79 -4.94 -16.63
C GLN A 232 -19.03 -4.07 -17.63
N VAL A 233 -18.29 -3.11 -17.11
CA VAL A 233 -17.40 -2.23 -17.87
C VAL A 233 -15.96 -2.53 -17.44
N PRO A 234 -15.15 -3.10 -18.34
CA PRO A 234 -13.74 -3.33 -18.07
C PRO A 234 -12.92 -2.05 -18.32
N VAL A 235 -11.71 -1.99 -17.74
CA VAL A 235 -10.88 -0.78 -17.77
C VAL A 235 -10.38 -0.43 -19.18
N HIS A 236 -10.12 -1.44 -20.01
CA HIS A 236 -9.64 -1.27 -21.40
C HIS A 236 -10.65 -0.54 -22.30
N SER A 237 -11.95 -0.56 -21.94
CA SER A 237 -12.98 0.18 -22.67
C SER A 237 -13.02 1.68 -22.33
N VAL A 238 -12.33 2.10 -21.25
CA VAL A 238 -12.37 3.46 -20.72
C VAL A 238 -11.08 4.21 -21.00
N PHE A 239 -9.93 3.56 -20.82
CA PHE A 239 -8.62 4.14 -21.05
C PHE A 239 -7.88 3.39 -22.14
N SER A 240 -7.10 4.10 -22.95
CA SER A 240 -6.19 3.49 -23.91
C SER A 240 -4.79 3.31 -23.32
N GLN A 241 -4.02 2.37 -23.88
CA GLN A 241 -2.61 2.23 -23.53
C GLN A 241 -1.84 3.49 -23.95
N SER A 242 -0.78 3.83 -23.20
CA SER A 242 0.03 5.05 -23.39
C SER A 242 -0.70 6.38 -23.17
N GLU A 243 -1.99 6.37 -22.79
CA GLU A 243 -2.74 7.58 -22.43
C GLU A 243 -2.21 8.20 -21.12
N VAL A 244 -2.38 9.51 -21.00
CA VAL A 244 -2.08 10.26 -19.77
C VAL A 244 -3.36 10.52 -19.00
N ILE A 245 -3.36 10.10 -17.73
CA ILE A 245 -4.52 10.19 -16.85
C ILE A 245 -4.23 10.96 -15.56
N ASP A 246 -5.29 11.37 -14.89
CA ASP A 246 -5.24 11.97 -13.58
C ASP A 246 -5.64 10.96 -12.51
N VAL A 247 -4.88 10.95 -11.41
CA VAL A 247 -5.12 10.02 -10.30
C VAL A 247 -5.59 10.79 -9.07
N ILE A 248 -6.81 10.49 -8.61
CA ILE A 248 -7.44 11.16 -7.49
C ILE A 248 -7.60 10.17 -6.35
N ALA A 249 -6.95 10.48 -5.22
CA ALA A 249 -6.93 9.58 -4.08
C ALA A 249 -6.84 10.32 -2.75
N VAL A 250 -6.97 9.55 -1.66
CA VAL A 250 -6.71 10.03 -0.30
C VAL A 250 -5.34 9.51 0.13
N THR A 251 -4.47 10.43 0.54
CA THR A 251 -3.07 10.11 0.92
C THR A 251 -2.99 9.22 2.16
N LYS A 252 -1.85 8.55 2.37
CA LYS A 252 -1.59 7.78 3.60
C LYS A 252 -1.72 8.67 4.84
N GLY A 253 -2.54 8.27 5.79
CA GLY A 253 -2.67 8.95 7.09
C GLY A 253 -1.40 8.79 7.92
N ARG A 254 -0.93 9.89 8.55
CA ARG A 254 0.22 9.87 9.47
C ARG A 254 -0.12 10.44 10.86
N GLY A 255 -1.40 10.69 11.14
CA GLY A 255 -1.86 11.26 12.42
C GLY A 255 -1.48 12.72 12.62
N VAL A 256 -1.42 13.16 13.88
CA VAL A 256 -0.95 14.49 14.27
C VAL A 256 0.58 14.53 14.17
N LYS A 257 1.12 15.54 13.50
CA LYS A 257 2.56 15.75 13.35
C LYS A 257 2.94 17.19 13.66
N GLY A 258 4.15 17.37 14.19
CA GLY A 258 4.76 18.68 14.43
C GLY A 258 5.07 19.44 13.15
N VAL A 259 5.38 20.74 13.29
CA VAL A 259 5.60 21.68 12.18
C VAL A 259 6.70 21.23 11.22
N THR A 260 7.81 20.70 11.74
CA THR A 260 8.95 20.24 10.92
C THR A 260 8.53 19.12 9.96
N SER A 261 7.72 18.15 10.40
CA SER A 261 7.26 17.11 9.49
C SER A 261 6.10 17.59 8.62
N ARG A 262 5.15 18.37 9.16
CA ARG A 262 3.92 18.77 8.45
C ARG A 262 4.18 19.81 7.36
N TRP A 263 5.06 20.77 7.63
CA TRP A 263 5.34 21.93 6.79
C TRP A 263 6.78 21.97 6.27
N HIS A 264 7.63 21.02 6.68
CA HIS A 264 9.05 20.97 6.28
C HIS A 264 9.84 22.22 6.71
N THR A 265 9.49 22.80 7.87
CA THR A 265 10.23 23.93 8.45
C THR A 265 11.60 23.48 8.97
N LYS A 266 12.60 24.34 8.86
CA LYS A 266 13.93 24.10 9.45
C LYS A 266 13.81 23.85 10.97
N LYS A 267 14.63 22.94 11.50
CA LYS A 267 14.76 22.74 12.95
C LYS A 267 15.52 23.94 13.54
N LEU A 268 15.20 24.31 14.77
CA LEU A 268 15.98 25.32 15.50
C LEU A 268 17.35 24.76 15.92
N PRO A 269 18.33 25.64 16.21
CA PRO A 269 19.65 25.23 16.68
C PRO A 269 19.57 24.38 17.95
N ARG A 270 20.58 23.52 18.16
CA ARG A 270 20.60 22.55 19.27
C ARG A 270 20.40 23.18 20.65
N LYS A 271 20.96 24.38 20.88
CA LYS A 271 20.99 25.07 22.18
C LYS A 271 19.68 25.82 22.54
N THR A 272 18.54 25.49 21.93
CA THR A 272 17.25 26.10 22.29
C THR A 272 16.62 25.42 23.51
N HIS A 273 16.21 26.21 24.51
CA HIS A 273 15.62 25.72 25.75
C HIS A 273 14.26 25.01 25.57
N LYS A 274 13.27 25.69 24.97
CA LYS A 274 11.88 25.20 24.87
C LYS A 274 11.61 24.34 23.63
N GLY A 275 12.57 23.52 23.22
CA GLY A 275 12.45 22.54 22.12
C GLY A 275 12.83 23.02 20.72
N LEU A 276 13.22 22.04 19.89
CA LEU A 276 13.91 22.25 18.60
C LEU A 276 13.00 22.24 17.37
N ARG A 277 11.90 21.47 17.44
CA ARG A 277 11.02 21.16 16.29
C ARG A 277 9.79 22.06 16.26
N LYS A 278 10.02 23.37 16.33
CA LYS A 278 8.99 24.41 16.35
C LYS A 278 9.32 25.55 15.40
N VAL A 279 8.34 26.41 15.13
CA VAL A 279 8.56 27.71 14.49
C VAL A 279 8.90 28.70 15.61
N ALA A 280 9.93 29.52 15.42
CA ALA A 280 10.39 30.47 16.44
C ALA A 280 9.38 31.61 16.65
N CYS A 281 9.08 32.37 15.59
CA CYS A 281 8.12 33.47 15.60
C CYS A 281 6.86 33.10 14.81
N ILE A 282 5.69 33.24 15.42
CA ILE A 282 4.38 32.88 14.83
C ILE A 282 3.53 34.09 14.43
N GLY A 283 4.14 35.27 14.30
CA GLY A 283 3.46 36.52 13.93
C GLY A 283 4.21 37.72 14.47
N ALA A 284 4.04 38.87 13.82
CA ALA A 284 4.43 40.16 14.39
C ALA A 284 3.44 40.58 15.50
N TRP A 285 3.77 41.64 16.24
CA TRP A 285 2.85 42.20 17.25
C TRP A 285 1.55 42.68 16.60
N HIS A 286 1.68 43.49 15.54
CA HIS A 286 0.56 43.93 14.70
C HIS A 286 0.62 43.15 13.38
N PRO A 287 -0.43 42.40 12.99
CA PRO A 287 -1.76 42.30 13.59
C PRO A 287 -1.80 41.36 14.82
N ALA A 288 -2.67 41.66 15.79
CA ALA A 288 -2.86 40.92 17.04
C ALA A 288 -3.60 39.57 16.86
N ARG A 289 -3.26 38.82 15.81
CA ARG A 289 -3.81 37.50 15.49
C ARG A 289 -2.80 36.65 14.74
N VAL A 290 -2.75 35.38 15.06
CA VAL A 290 -1.93 34.41 14.31
C VAL A 290 -2.54 34.19 12.93
N GLY A 291 -1.77 34.47 11.88
CA GLY A 291 -2.21 34.27 10.50
C GLY A 291 -2.51 32.80 10.16
N CYS A 292 -3.53 32.57 9.34
CA CYS A 292 -3.88 31.23 8.86
C CYS A 292 -2.78 30.59 7.99
N SER A 293 -1.89 31.42 7.44
CA SER A 293 -0.74 31.04 6.64
C SER A 293 0.42 30.55 7.51
N ILE A 294 0.35 30.60 8.83
CA ILE A 294 1.51 30.28 9.68
C ILE A 294 1.60 28.77 9.88
N ALA A 295 2.82 28.23 9.75
CA ALA A 295 3.06 26.80 9.87
C ALA A 295 2.82 26.33 11.32
N ARG A 296 1.74 25.58 11.55
CA ARG A 296 1.39 25.00 12.86
C ARG A 296 1.34 23.48 12.82
N ALA A 297 1.53 22.84 13.97
CA ALA A 297 1.36 21.40 14.11
C ALA A 297 -0.09 20.99 13.82
N GLY A 298 -0.33 19.72 13.51
CA GLY A 298 -1.68 19.21 13.26
C GLY A 298 -1.69 17.95 12.40
N GLN A 299 -2.86 17.60 11.86
CA GLN A 299 -3.02 16.42 11.01
C GLN A 299 -2.08 16.48 9.78
N LYS A 300 -1.36 15.38 9.54
CA LYS A 300 -0.59 15.11 8.32
C LYS A 300 -1.10 13.85 7.63
N GLY A 301 -1.37 13.95 6.33
CA GLY A 301 -1.87 12.85 5.52
C GLY A 301 -3.35 12.55 5.76
N TYR A 302 -3.88 11.60 4.99
CA TYR A 302 -5.31 11.40 4.83
C TYR A 302 -6.02 12.62 4.21
N HIS A 303 -5.33 13.31 3.30
CA HIS A 303 -5.84 14.44 2.54
C HIS A 303 -6.30 13.98 1.15
N HIS A 304 -7.34 14.60 0.62
CA HIS A 304 -7.74 14.44 -0.78
C HIS A 304 -6.71 15.15 -1.68
N ARG A 305 -6.16 14.44 -2.66
CA ARG A 305 -5.18 14.95 -3.63
C ARG A 305 -5.49 14.41 -5.01
N THR A 306 -5.12 15.21 -6.01
CA THR A 306 -5.11 14.84 -7.41
C THR A 306 -3.67 14.93 -7.89
N GLU A 307 -3.14 13.83 -8.39
CA GLU A 307 -1.88 13.81 -9.11
C GLU A 307 -2.20 13.81 -10.60
N LEU A 308 -1.79 14.86 -11.29
CA LEU A 308 -2.05 15.03 -12.72
C LEU A 308 -0.99 14.31 -13.54
N ASN A 309 -1.32 14.02 -14.78
CA ASN A 309 -0.38 13.65 -15.84
C ASN A 309 0.40 12.34 -15.57
N LYS A 310 -0.30 11.31 -15.08
CA LYS A 310 0.26 9.96 -14.92
C LYS A 310 0.06 9.17 -16.20
N LYS A 311 1.16 8.76 -16.81
CA LYS A 311 1.14 7.95 -18.02
C LYS A 311 0.83 6.50 -17.70
N ILE A 312 -0.08 5.91 -18.48
CA ILE A 312 -0.36 4.47 -18.47
C ILE A 312 0.73 3.78 -19.29
N TYR A 313 1.41 2.80 -18.70
CA TYR A 313 2.45 2.03 -19.40
C TYR A 313 1.86 0.76 -20.01
N ARG A 314 1.01 0.09 -19.25
CA ARG A 314 0.32 -1.12 -19.70
C ARG A 314 -1.04 -1.22 -19.03
N ILE A 315 -2.02 -1.67 -19.80
CA ILE A 315 -3.29 -2.18 -19.29
C ILE A 315 -3.22 -3.69 -19.47
N GLY A 316 -3.03 -4.41 -18.37
CA GLY A 316 -2.95 -5.87 -18.40
C GLY A 316 -4.32 -6.48 -18.14
N ARG A 317 -4.68 -7.50 -18.91
CA ARG A 317 -5.82 -8.36 -18.58
C ARG A 317 -5.52 -9.13 -17.30
N GLY A 318 -6.56 -9.49 -16.55
CA GLY A 318 -6.46 -10.36 -15.38
C GLY A 318 -6.12 -11.81 -15.74
N LEU A 319 -6.08 -12.67 -14.74
CA LEU A 319 -6.05 -14.11 -14.95
C LEU A 319 -7.38 -14.52 -15.60
N HIS A 320 -7.31 -14.96 -16.84
CA HIS A 320 -8.49 -15.39 -17.60
C HIS A 320 -8.28 -16.84 -18.07
N MET A 321 -9.39 -17.55 -18.23
CA MET A 321 -9.38 -18.88 -18.83
C MET A 321 -9.59 -18.70 -20.33
N GLU A 322 -8.60 -19.08 -21.12
CA GLU A 322 -8.73 -19.26 -22.56
C GLU A 322 -8.51 -20.76 -22.81
N ASP A 323 -9.45 -21.39 -23.51
CA ASP A 323 -9.41 -22.82 -23.88
C ASP A 323 -9.17 -23.79 -22.69
N GLY A 324 -9.79 -23.49 -21.54
CA GLY A 324 -9.67 -24.31 -20.32
C GLY A 324 -8.30 -24.21 -19.62
N LYS A 325 -7.36 -23.41 -20.16
CA LYS A 325 -6.06 -23.13 -19.54
C LYS A 325 -6.08 -21.74 -18.90
N MET A 326 -5.57 -21.65 -17.68
CA MET A 326 -5.44 -20.37 -16.99
C MET A 326 -4.25 -19.60 -17.58
N VAL A 327 -4.54 -18.59 -18.40
CA VAL A 327 -3.52 -17.71 -18.97
C VAL A 327 -3.04 -16.76 -17.87
N LYS A 328 -1.76 -16.85 -17.52
CA LYS A 328 -1.10 -16.03 -16.49
C LYS A 328 -0.17 -14.96 -17.06
N ASN A 329 -0.16 -14.79 -18.39
CA ASN A 329 0.82 -14.02 -19.14
C ASN A 329 0.48 -12.53 -19.21
N ASN A 330 0.40 -11.91 -18.04
CA ASN A 330 -0.05 -10.51 -17.96
C ASN A 330 1.12 -9.52 -17.83
N ALA A 331 2.33 -10.02 -17.55
CA ALA A 331 3.53 -9.21 -17.35
C ALA A 331 4.75 -9.66 -18.18
N SER A 332 4.62 -10.67 -19.05
CA SER A 332 5.64 -10.97 -20.05
C SER A 332 5.72 -9.86 -21.10
N THR A 333 6.92 -9.53 -21.51
CA THR A 333 7.23 -8.61 -22.61
C THR A 333 7.79 -9.38 -23.80
N SER A 334 7.93 -8.74 -24.97
CA SER A 334 8.50 -9.37 -26.17
C SER A 334 9.94 -9.86 -25.99
N TYR A 335 10.67 -9.33 -25.00
CA TYR A 335 12.05 -9.69 -24.69
C TYR A 335 12.14 -10.78 -23.61
N ASP A 336 11.06 -11.04 -22.87
CA ASP A 336 11.07 -12.07 -21.83
C ASP A 336 10.90 -13.45 -22.47
N ILE A 337 11.83 -14.36 -22.20
CA ILE A 337 11.73 -15.77 -22.64
C ILE A 337 10.67 -16.52 -21.83
N THR A 338 10.56 -16.18 -20.54
CA THR A 338 9.65 -16.85 -19.60
C THR A 338 8.37 -16.07 -19.41
N ASP A 339 7.28 -16.82 -19.41
CA ASP A 339 5.96 -16.33 -19.05
C ASP A 339 5.87 -15.99 -17.56
N LYS A 340 5.46 -14.74 -17.28
CA LYS A 340 5.33 -14.24 -15.91
C LYS A 340 4.08 -13.39 -15.70
N SER A 341 3.52 -13.51 -14.50
CA SER A 341 2.41 -12.69 -14.01
C SER A 341 2.93 -11.44 -13.31
N ILE A 342 2.10 -10.39 -13.24
CA ILE A 342 2.48 -9.12 -12.59
C ILE A 342 2.69 -9.27 -11.07
N THR A 343 2.15 -10.34 -10.50
CA THR A 343 2.31 -10.67 -9.09
C THR A 343 3.75 -11.07 -8.81
N PRO A 344 4.48 -10.33 -7.94
CA PRO A 344 5.84 -10.70 -7.62
C PRO A 344 5.87 -12.00 -6.80
N LEU A 345 7.03 -12.64 -6.70
CA LEU A 345 7.20 -13.84 -5.87
C LEU A 345 6.77 -13.59 -4.41
N GLY A 346 5.80 -14.39 -3.93
CA GLY A 346 5.17 -14.22 -2.62
C GLY A 346 4.05 -13.17 -2.56
N GLY A 347 3.66 -12.60 -3.70
CA GLY A 347 2.61 -11.58 -3.82
C GLY A 347 3.05 -10.18 -3.40
N PHE A 348 2.20 -9.19 -3.64
CA PHE A 348 2.48 -7.83 -3.22
C PHE A 348 2.38 -7.69 -1.69
N PRO A 349 3.37 -7.08 -1.00
CA PRO A 349 3.38 -7.06 0.45
C PRO A 349 2.17 -6.37 1.05
N HIS A 350 1.48 -7.03 1.97
CA HIS A 350 0.21 -6.60 2.58
C HIS A 350 -0.97 -6.41 1.60
N TYR A 351 -0.82 -6.80 0.34
CA TYR A 351 -1.90 -6.81 -0.64
C TYR A 351 -2.40 -8.23 -0.91
N GLY A 352 -1.49 -9.09 -1.36
CA GLY A 352 -1.78 -10.41 -1.91
C GLY A 352 -1.47 -10.46 -3.41
N GLU A 353 -2.15 -11.34 -4.11
CA GLU A 353 -2.08 -11.49 -5.56
C GLU A 353 -2.97 -10.48 -6.28
N VAL A 354 -2.71 -10.27 -7.57
CA VAL A 354 -3.45 -9.39 -8.49
C VAL A 354 -4.00 -10.32 -9.57
N ASN A 355 -5.30 -10.57 -9.49
CA ASN A 355 -5.96 -11.59 -10.32
C ASN A 355 -6.89 -10.95 -11.36
N ASN A 356 -7.32 -9.72 -11.13
CA ASN A 356 -8.15 -8.98 -12.08
C ASN A 356 -7.30 -8.13 -13.03
N ASP A 357 -7.95 -7.52 -14.02
CA ASP A 357 -7.33 -6.51 -14.89
C ASP A 357 -6.60 -5.45 -14.04
N PHE A 358 -5.47 -4.95 -14.53
CA PHE A 358 -4.71 -3.94 -13.83
C PHE A 358 -4.20 -2.85 -14.78
N VAL A 359 -3.95 -1.69 -14.20
CA VAL A 359 -3.31 -0.56 -14.88
C VAL A 359 -1.96 -0.30 -14.22
N MET A 360 -0.93 -0.25 -15.05
CA MET A 360 0.42 0.14 -14.66
C MET A 360 0.60 1.63 -14.93
N LEU A 361 0.85 2.39 -13.86
CA LEU A 361 0.96 3.84 -13.92
C LEU A 361 2.36 4.31 -13.57
N LYS A 362 2.87 5.29 -14.33
CA LYS A 362 4.19 5.87 -14.10
C LYS A 362 4.32 6.46 -12.69
N GLY A 363 5.39 6.08 -12.00
CA GLY A 363 5.82 6.66 -10.73
C GLY A 363 4.94 6.26 -9.55
N CYS A 364 4.99 7.10 -8.51
CA CYS A 364 4.18 6.90 -7.31
C CYS A 364 2.77 7.47 -7.47
N ILE A 365 1.84 6.98 -6.65
CA ILE A 365 0.46 7.45 -6.54
C ILE A 365 0.10 7.63 -5.06
N ALA A 366 -0.70 8.64 -4.75
CA ALA A 366 -1.27 8.87 -3.44
C ALA A 366 -2.06 7.67 -2.88
N GLY A 367 -1.86 7.40 -1.59
CA GLY A 367 -2.58 6.34 -0.86
C GLY A 367 -1.69 5.15 -0.49
N THR A 368 -2.21 4.34 0.41
CA THR A 368 -1.60 3.07 0.82
C THR A 368 -1.94 1.96 -0.18
N LYS A 369 -1.32 0.80 -0.03
CA LYS A 369 -1.84 -0.44 -0.61
C LYS A 369 -3.29 -0.68 -0.12
N LYS A 370 -4.10 -1.38 -0.92
CA LYS A 370 -5.55 -1.63 -0.67
C LYS A 370 -6.41 -0.36 -0.63
N ARG A 371 -5.89 0.80 -1.03
CA ARG A 371 -6.66 2.06 -1.10
C ARG A 371 -7.41 2.12 -2.42
N VAL A 372 -8.67 2.52 -2.37
CA VAL A 372 -9.42 2.88 -3.57
C VAL A 372 -8.85 4.16 -4.20
N ILE A 373 -8.56 4.07 -5.48
CA ILE A 373 -8.02 5.11 -6.32
C ILE A 373 -9.04 5.41 -7.41
N THR A 374 -9.32 6.69 -7.63
CA THR A 374 -10.16 7.10 -8.76
C THR A 374 -9.24 7.55 -9.88
N LEU A 375 -9.29 6.84 -11.00
CA LEU A 375 -8.60 7.20 -12.23
C LEU A 375 -9.56 8.05 -13.05
N ARG A 376 -9.09 9.15 -13.62
CA ARG A 376 -9.89 10.05 -14.47
C ARG A 376 -9.06 10.38 -15.71
N LYS A 377 -9.71 10.53 -16.86
CA LYS A 377 -9.06 11.15 -18.03
C LYS A 377 -8.53 12.53 -17.65
N SER A 378 -7.45 12.95 -18.30
CA SER A 378 -6.84 14.24 -18.06
C SER A 378 -7.83 15.38 -18.31
N LEU A 379 -7.72 16.45 -17.52
CA LEU A 379 -8.48 17.69 -17.79
C LEU A 379 -7.84 18.53 -18.88
N LEU A 380 -6.55 18.34 -19.11
CA LEU A 380 -5.74 19.10 -20.03
C LEU A 380 -5.50 18.25 -21.27
N VAL A 381 -5.68 18.85 -22.44
CA VAL A 381 -5.26 18.22 -23.70
C VAL A 381 -3.74 18.29 -23.76
N HIS A 382 -3.10 17.14 -23.92
CA HIS A 382 -1.64 17.06 -23.92
C HIS A 382 -1.08 17.06 -25.35
N HIS A 383 -0.18 18.01 -25.62
CA HIS A 383 0.57 18.13 -26.88
C HIS A 383 2.07 17.87 -26.70
N SER A 384 2.55 17.70 -25.46
CA SER A 384 3.96 17.46 -25.21
C SER A 384 4.39 16.09 -25.74
N ARG A 385 5.58 16.01 -26.36
CA ARG A 385 6.15 14.75 -26.88
C ARG A 385 6.16 13.63 -25.85
N ARG A 386 6.49 13.94 -24.59
CA ARG A 386 6.45 12.98 -23.46
C ARG A 386 5.06 12.38 -23.23
N ALA A 387 4.01 13.18 -23.41
CA ALA A 387 2.63 12.73 -23.23
C ALA A 387 2.12 11.90 -24.42
N LEU A 388 2.60 12.16 -25.64
CA LEU A 388 2.21 11.44 -26.86
C LEU A 388 3.08 10.20 -27.16
N GLU A 389 4.20 10.03 -26.46
CA GLU A 389 5.13 8.90 -26.62
C GLU A 389 4.44 7.53 -26.45
N ASN A 390 4.53 6.63 -27.44
CA ASN A 390 4.07 5.26 -27.25
C ASN A 390 5.06 4.51 -26.33
N ILE A 391 4.53 3.81 -25.33
CA ILE A 391 5.34 3.09 -24.35
C ILE A 391 5.38 1.62 -24.72
N GLU A 392 6.58 1.17 -25.09
CA GLU A 392 6.92 -0.24 -25.18
C GLU A 392 7.80 -0.61 -23.97
N LEU A 393 7.47 -1.72 -23.29
CA LEU A 393 8.20 -2.18 -22.11
C LEU A 393 9.11 -3.33 -22.53
N LYS A 394 10.40 -3.24 -22.18
CA LYS A 394 11.38 -4.30 -22.39
C LYS A 394 11.42 -5.31 -21.26
N PHE A 395 11.13 -4.85 -20.03
CA PHE A 395 11.17 -5.73 -18.88
C PHE A 395 10.28 -5.20 -17.74
N ILE A 396 9.60 -6.12 -17.07
CA ILE A 396 8.83 -5.87 -15.86
C ILE A 396 9.44 -6.72 -14.75
N ASP A 397 9.82 -6.08 -13.66
CA ASP A 397 10.41 -6.77 -12.52
C ASP A 397 9.32 -7.41 -11.64
N THR A 398 9.40 -8.73 -11.47
CA THR A 398 8.49 -9.55 -10.66
C THR A 398 9.22 -10.22 -9.48
N THR A 399 10.42 -9.75 -9.15
CA THR A 399 11.13 -10.17 -7.95
C THR A 399 10.32 -9.97 -6.68
N SER A 400 10.57 -10.84 -5.70
CA SER A 400 9.93 -10.72 -4.39
C SER A 400 10.18 -9.34 -3.78
N LYS A 401 9.10 -8.70 -3.36
CA LYS A 401 9.13 -7.41 -2.64
C LYS A 401 9.13 -7.59 -1.12
N PHE A 402 9.18 -8.83 -0.66
CA PHE A 402 9.45 -9.18 0.72
C PHE A 402 10.95 -9.43 0.87
N GLY A 403 11.69 -8.42 1.33
CA GLY A 403 13.16 -8.45 1.33
C GLY A 403 13.74 -8.14 -0.05
N TYR A 404 14.90 -8.75 -0.35
CA TYR A 404 15.65 -8.54 -1.59
C TYR A 404 15.53 -9.78 -2.50
N GLY A 405 14.50 -9.82 -3.36
CA GLY A 405 14.34 -10.91 -4.32
C GLY A 405 15.38 -10.84 -5.44
N ARG A 406 15.99 -11.99 -5.77
CA ARG A 406 16.96 -12.12 -6.89
C ARG A 406 16.36 -12.77 -8.15
N PHE A 407 15.30 -13.56 -7.99
CA PHE A 407 14.69 -14.33 -9.06
C PHE A 407 13.37 -13.70 -9.51
N GLN A 408 13.06 -13.79 -10.80
CA GLN A 408 11.82 -13.28 -11.40
C GLN A 408 10.68 -14.29 -11.28
N THR A 409 10.97 -15.58 -11.48
CA THR A 409 9.98 -16.65 -11.41
C THR A 409 10.31 -17.70 -10.35
N ALA A 410 9.30 -18.45 -9.92
CA ALA A 410 9.50 -19.53 -8.96
C ALA A 410 10.27 -20.71 -9.58
N GLN A 411 10.09 -20.93 -10.89
CA GLN A 411 10.82 -21.94 -11.65
C GLN A 411 12.29 -21.60 -11.76
N GLU A 412 12.63 -20.36 -12.11
CA GLU A 412 14.02 -19.85 -12.13
C GLU A 412 14.69 -20.03 -10.76
N LYS A 413 13.99 -19.70 -9.67
CA LYS A 413 14.50 -19.92 -8.32
C LYS A 413 14.79 -21.40 -8.04
N ARG A 414 13.87 -22.31 -8.39
CA ARG A 414 14.08 -23.76 -8.18
C ARG A 414 15.26 -24.25 -9.01
N ALA A 415 15.28 -23.93 -10.30
CA ALA A 415 16.37 -24.31 -11.20
C ALA A 415 17.74 -23.81 -10.71
N PHE A 416 17.82 -22.58 -10.18
CA PHE A 416 19.06 -22.06 -9.60
C PHE A 416 19.46 -22.78 -8.32
N MET A 417 18.52 -23.00 -7.40
CA MET A 417 18.81 -23.61 -6.09
C MET A 417 19.08 -25.11 -6.20
N GLU A 418 18.44 -25.80 -7.14
CA GLU A 418 18.58 -27.24 -7.38
C GLU A 418 19.72 -27.55 -8.35
N GLY A 419 19.95 -26.70 -9.36
CA GLY A 419 21.02 -26.86 -10.36
C GLY A 419 22.39 -26.31 -9.92
N GLY A 420 22.44 -25.45 -8.90
CA GLY A 420 23.66 -24.86 -8.38
C GLY A 420 24.30 -25.70 -7.28
N GLY A 421 24.76 -26.92 -7.56
CA GLY A 421 25.81 -27.64 -6.79
C GLY A 421 25.69 -27.70 -5.25
N PHE A 422 24.53 -27.40 -4.67
CA PHE A 422 24.16 -27.67 -3.28
C PHE A 422 23.15 -28.83 -3.20
N ALA A 423 23.04 -29.60 -4.29
CA ALA A 423 22.77 -31.02 -4.19
C ALA A 423 24.03 -31.68 -3.60
N SER A 424 24.06 -31.81 -2.27
CA SER A 424 24.94 -32.79 -1.63
C SER A 424 24.73 -34.12 -2.33
N ARG A 425 25.78 -34.59 -3.01
CA ARG A 425 25.98 -35.96 -3.53
C ARG A 425 25.00 -36.96 -2.94
N ALA A 426 23.99 -37.32 -3.71
CA ALA A 426 23.19 -38.51 -3.50
C ALA A 426 22.78 -39.12 -4.84
N GLU A 427 23.75 -39.24 -5.77
CA GLU A 427 23.65 -40.24 -6.83
C GLU A 427 24.94 -41.05 -6.82
N GLY A 428 24.82 -42.25 -6.26
CA GLY A 428 25.89 -43.19 -6.08
C GLY A 428 25.42 -44.46 -5.39
N PHE A 429 24.24 -44.99 -5.74
CA PHE A 429 23.96 -46.43 -5.83
C PHE A 429 22.51 -46.64 -6.27
N ARG A 430 22.31 -47.10 -7.50
CA ARG A 430 21.03 -47.64 -7.96
C ARG A 430 20.97 -49.08 -7.43
N VAL A 431 20.39 -49.28 -6.25
CA VAL A 431 19.99 -50.60 -5.74
C VAL A 431 18.46 -50.66 -5.68
N PRO A 432 17.87 -51.83 -5.99
CA PRO A 432 16.47 -51.94 -6.32
C PRO A 432 15.59 -51.72 -5.09
N TRP A 433 14.41 -51.16 -5.35
CA TRP A 433 13.31 -50.97 -4.41
C TRP A 433 13.17 -52.14 -3.42
N ARG A 434 13.50 -51.89 -2.16
CA ARG A 434 12.87 -52.53 -0.99
C ARG A 434 12.56 -51.45 0.03
N GLY A 435 11.32 -51.44 0.49
CA GLY A 435 10.78 -50.40 1.35
C GLY A 435 11.58 -50.19 2.62
N ALA A 436 11.89 -48.93 2.92
CA ALA A 436 12.30 -48.50 4.25
C ALA A 436 11.72 -47.10 4.49
N LEU A 437 10.88 -47.01 5.53
CA LEU A 437 10.28 -45.78 6.03
C LEU A 437 11.36 -44.78 6.47
N VAL A 438 11.40 -43.59 5.87
CA VAL A 438 12.25 -42.48 6.33
C VAL A 438 11.52 -41.78 7.48
N CYS A 439 12.06 -41.88 8.71
CA CYS A 439 11.56 -41.14 9.89
C CYS A 439 11.98 -39.66 9.85
N PRO A 440 11.15 -38.71 10.33
CA PRO A 440 11.52 -37.30 10.44
C PRO A 440 12.59 -37.05 11.52
N VAL A 441 13.56 -36.17 11.24
CA VAL A 441 14.65 -35.78 12.16
C VAL A 441 14.27 -34.48 12.88
N ALA A 442 14.34 -34.45 14.21
CA ALA A 442 14.03 -33.27 15.04
C ALA A 442 15.33 -32.68 15.63
N ALA A 443 15.54 -31.37 15.49
CA ALA A 443 16.75 -30.71 16.00
C ALA A 443 16.53 -30.09 17.40
N MET A 444 17.36 -30.45 18.38
CA MET A 444 17.33 -29.89 19.73
C MET A 444 18.44 -28.85 19.95
N SER A 445 18.04 -27.60 20.23
CA SER A 445 18.91 -26.54 20.74
C SER A 445 18.42 -26.01 22.08
N PHE A 446 19.28 -26.12 23.08
CA PHE A 446 19.45 -25.22 24.23
C PHE A 446 18.23 -24.80 25.06
N CYS A 447 18.29 -25.24 26.32
CA CYS A 447 17.59 -24.78 27.50
C CYS A 447 17.96 -23.32 27.86
N SER A 448 17.04 -22.38 27.66
CA SER A 448 17.07 -21.08 28.35
C SER A 448 16.10 -21.14 29.52
N PHE A 449 16.58 -20.88 30.74
CA PHE A 449 15.80 -20.96 32.00
C PHE A 449 14.57 -20.01 32.05
N PHE A 450 14.38 -19.15 31.04
CA PHE A 450 13.34 -18.12 31.00
C PHE A 450 12.31 -18.27 29.86
N GLY A 451 12.26 -19.42 29.18
CA GLY A 451 11.23 -19.68 28.17
C GLY A 451 10.88 -21.16 28.10
N GLY A 452 9.57 -21.47 28.12
CA GLY A 452 9.09 -22.85 27.96
C GLY A 452 9.61 -23.48 26.68
N GLU A 453 10.05 -24.73 26.77
CA GLU A 453 10.73 -25.43 25.68
C GLU A 453 9.75 -26.11 24.72
N VAL A 454 9.97 -25.94 23.41
CA VAL A 454 9.06 -26.39 22.34
C VAL A 454 8.97 -27.93 22.24
N PHE A 455 9.98 -28.65 22.76
CA PHE A 455 10.09 -30.10 22.58
C PHE A 455 9.71 -30.91 23.81
N GLN A 456 9.25 -30.32 24.92
CA GLN A 456 8.83 -31.08 26.11
C GLN A 456 7.78 -32.16 25.73
N ASN A 457 6.73 -31.78 25.01
CA ASN A 457 5.60 -32.65 24.64
C ASN A 457 5.69 -33.24 23.21
N HIS A 458 6.88 -33.26 22.60
CA HIS A 458 7.06 -33.78 21.25
C HIS A 458 7.38 -35.28 21.27
N PHE A 459 6.45 -36.15 20.88
CA PHE A 459 6.62 -37.62 20.89
C PHE A 459 6.63 -38.25 19.49
N GLU A 460 6.76 -37.44 18.44
CA GLU A 460 6.81 -37.98 17.08
C GLU A 460 8.09 -38.84 16.86
N PRO A 461 8.00 -39.92 16.05
CA PRO A 461 9.13 -40.81 15.80
C PRO A 461 10.27 -40.06 15.08
N GLY A 462 11.49 -40.11 15.62
CA GLY A 462 12.62 -39.38 15.04
C GLY A 462 13.90 -39.46 15.86
N VAL A 463 14.95 -38.79 15.37
CA VAL A 463 16.22 -38.64 16.07
C VAL A 463 16.40 -37.19 16.50
N TYR A 464 16.82 -36.99 17.75
CA TYR A 464 17.14 -35.69 18.32
C TYR A 464 18.60 -35.35 18.11
N VAL A 465 18.87 -34.31 17.34
CA VAL A 465 20.24 -33.88 16.99
C VAL A 465 20.67 -32.62 17.73
N CYS A 466 21.96 -32.48 18.00
CA CYS A 466 22.53 -31.26 18.58
C CYS A 466 22.37 -30.09 17.60
N ALA A 467 21.73 -29.01 18.01
CA ALA A 467 21.51 -27.88 17.10
C ALA A 467 22.77 -27.11 16.67
N LYS A 468 23.88 -27.25 17.40
CA LYS A 468 25.12 -26.56 17.02
C LYS A 468 25.92 -27.32 15.95
N CYS A 469 25.94 -28.66 16.01
CA CYS A 469 26.78 -29.48 15.13
C CYS A 469 26.03 -30.57 14.36
N GLY A 470 24.72 -30.74 14.58
CA GLY A 470 23.89 -31.75 13.93
C GLY A 470 24.15 -33.19 14.38
N TYR A 471 24.97 -33.42 15.41
CA TYR A 471 25.29 -34.77 15.88
C TYR A 471 24.09 -35.43 16.57
N GLU A 472 23.85 -36.71 16.30
CA GLU A 472 22.75 -37.48 16.89
C GLU A 472 22.98 -37.67 18.40
N LEU A 473 21.99 -37.33 19.21
CA LEU A 473 22.08 -37.37 20.67
C LEU A 473 21.16 -38.43 21.26
N PHE A 474 19.86 -38.32 20.96
CA PHE A 474 18.82 -39.16 21.56
C PHE A 474 17.84 -39.68 20.50
N SER A 475 17.30 -40.88 20.71
CA SER A 475 16.22 -41.42 19.89
C SER A 475 14.87 -41.01 20.48
N SER A 476 13.85 -40.84 19.64
CA SER A 476 12.46 -40.70 20.13
C SER A 476 11.99 -41.91 20.94
N ARG A 477 12.59 -43.08 20.74
CA ARG A 477 12.26 -44.31 21.48
C ARG A 477 12.69 -44.26 22.94
N SER A 478 13.79 -43.56 23.25
CA SER A 478 14.27 -43.41 24.63
C SER A 478 13.61 -42.24 25.36
N LYS A 479 12.72 -41.49 24.68
CA LYS A 479 11.98 -40.38 25.29
C LYS A 479 10.78 -40.89 26.08
N TYR A 480 10.53 -40.29 27.25
CA TYR A 480 9.36 -40.59 28.06
C TYR A 480 8.74 -39.32 28.66
N ALA A 481 7.48 -39.43 29.09
CA ALA A 481 6.77 -38.33 29.73
C ALA A 481 7.26 -38.14 31.17
N HIS A 482 7.69 -36.92 31.51
CA HIS A 482 8.16 -36.56 32.83
C HIS A 482 7.63 -35.17 33.22
N SER A 483 7.48 -34.90 34.52
CA SER A 483 6.94 -33.62 35.03
C SER A 483 7.92 -32.45 34.91
N SER A 484 9.16 -32.70 34.47
CA SER A 484 10.16 -31.67 34.22
C SER A 484 9.76 -30.78 33.04
N PRO A 485 10.11 -29.48 33.06
CA PRO A 485 9.88 -28.54 31.96
C PRO A 485 10.73 -28.84 30.70
N TRP A 486 11.65 -29.81 30.78
CA TRP A 486 12.59 -30.22 29.75
C TRP A 486 12.27 -31.64 29.25
N PRO A 487 12.57 -31.97 27.98
CA PRO A 487 12.40 -33.32 27.42
C PRO A 487 13.32 -34.31 28.14
N ALA A 488 12.77 -35.44 28.58
CA ALA A 488 13.52 -36.45 29.34
C ALA A 488 13.79 -37.69 28.48
N PHE A 489 15.02 -38.22 28.60
CA PHE A 489 15.45 -39.42 27.87
C PHE A 489 16.10 -40.44 28.80
N THR A 490 15.99 -41.73 28.47
CA THR A 490 16.65 -42.80 29.25
C THR A 490 18.04 -43.12 28.74
N GLU A 491 18.28 -43.01 27.43
CA GLU A 491 19.49 -43.53 26.76
C GLU A 491 19.88 -42.65 25.56
N THR A 492 21.20 -42.49 25.37
CA THR A 492 21.79 -41.83 24.19
C THR A 492 21.89 -42.79 23.00
N VAL A 493 21.95 -42.26 21.77
CA VAL A 493 22.08 -43.09 20.55
C VAL A 493 23.46 -43.75 20.46
N HIS A 494 24.51 -42.99 20.79
CA HIS A 494 25.89 -43.50 20.87
C HIS A 494 26.51 -43.20 22.24
N ALA A 495 27.54 -43.97 22.62
CA ALA A 495 28.23 -43.81 23.90
C ALA A 495 29.01 -42.47 23.97
N ASP A 496 29.46 -41.95 22.83
CA ASP A 496 30.20 -40.69 22.69
C ASP A 496 29.30 -39.48 22.44
N SER A 497 27.98 -39.66 22.37
CA SER A 497 27.03 -38.58 22.09
C SER A 497 27.07 -37.46 23.14
N VAL A 498 27.40 -37.82 24.37
CA VAL A 498 27.38 -36.92 25.53
C VAL A 498 28.69 -37.03 26.32
N THR A 499 29.25 -35.88 26.68
CA THR A 499 30.31 -35.78 27.70
C THR A 499 29.71 -35.35 29.04
N LYS A 500 30.06 -36.11 30.09
CA LYS A 500 29.58 -35.93 31.46
C LYS A 500 30.65 -35.23 32.30
N ARG A 501 30.24 -34.29 33.16
CA ARG A 501 31.11 -33.66 34.17
C ARG A 501 30.41 -33.65 35.54
N PRO A 502 31.07 -34.05 36.63
CA PRO A 502 30.46 -34.02 37.95
C PRO A 502 30.13 -32.59 38.38
N GLU A 503 28.92 -32.37 38.89
CA GLU A 503 28.50 -31.07 39.39
C GLU A 503 28.88 -30.89 40.86
N LYS A 504 29.62 -29.82 41.20
CA LYS A 504 30.16 -29.62 42.55
C LYS A 504 29.09 -29.46 43.64
N ASN A 505 27.88 -29.04 43.28
CA ASN A 505 26.81 -28.68 44.24
C ASN A 505 25.69 -29.74 44.32
N ARG A 506 25.74 -30.82 43.51
CA ARG A 506 24.76 -31.92 43.53
C ARG A 506 25.46 -33.24 43.17
N PRO A 507 25.81 -34.08 44.16
CA PRO A 507 26.57 -35.31 43.91
C PRO A 507 25.80 -36.35 43.09
N GLU A 508 24.48 -36.26 43.02
CA GLU A 508 23.59 -37.19 42.29
C GLU A 508 23.30 -36.76 40.84
N ALA A 509 23.84 -35.63 40.38
CA ALA A 509 23.62 -35.10 39.04
C ALA A 509 24.94 -34.84 38.29
N LEU A 510 25.02 -35.29 37.03
CA LEU A 510 26.14 -35.05 36.14
C LEU A 510 25.74 -34.00 35.10
N LYS A 511 26.58 -32.98 34.88
CA LYS A 511 26.34 -32.01 33.82
C LYS A 511 26.68 -32.62 32.46
N VAL A 512 25.72 -32.53 31.54
CA VAL A 512 25.74 -33.16 30.22
C VAL A 512 25.99 -32.12 29.14
N SER A 513 26.97 -32.39 28.29
CA SER A 513 27.31 -31.59 27.11
C SER A 513 27.46 -32.48 25.88
N CYS A 514 27.27 -31.93 24.68
CA CYS A 514 27.44 -32.67 23.43
C CYS A 514 28.89 -33.14 23.28
N GLY A 515 29.10 -34.43 23.04
CA GLY A 515 30.44 -35.02 22.96
C GLY A 515 31.32 -34.47 21.84
N LYS A 516 30.71 -33.97 20.76
CA LYS A 516 31.44 -33.45 19.59
C LYS A 516 31.78 -31.96 19.65
N CYS A 517 30.91 -31.12 20.24
CA CYS A 517 31.06 -29.66 20.19
C CYS A 517 31.04 -28.97 21.57
N GLY A 518 30.87 -29.72 22.66
CA GLY A 518 30.84 -29.21 24.02
C GLY A 518 29.62 -28.34 24.35
N ASN A 519 28.59 -28.31 23.50
CA ASN A 519 27.38 -27.53 23.76
C ASN A 519 26.65 -28.07 24.99
N GLY A 520 26.21 -27.21 25.90
CA GLY A 520 25.48 -27.63 27.10
C GLY A 520 24.11 -28.18 26.75
N LEU A 521 23.80 -29.40 27.21
CA LEU A 521 22.55 -30.10 26.92
C LEU A 521 21.66 -30.28 28.14
N GLY A 522 22.21 -30.21 29.36
CA GLY A 522 21.44 -30.31 30.61
C GLY A 522 22.18 -31.09 31.69
N HIS A 523 21.45 -31.98 32.36
CA HIS A 523 21.96 -32.82 33.45
C HIS A 523 21.44 -34.24 33.34
N GLU A 524 22.29 -35.22 33.63
CA GLU A 524 21.91 -36.60 33.87
C GLU A 524 21.72 -36.81 35.38
N PHE A 525 20.56 -37.34 35.77
CA PHE A 525 20.24 -37.73 37.14
C PHE A 525 20.33 -39.25 37.25
N LEU A 526 21.21 -39.74 38.14
CA LEU A 526 21.41 -41.16 38.34
C LEU A 526 20.22 -41.75 39.10
N ASN A 527 19.72 -42.92 38.68
CA ASN A 527 18.58 -43.64 39.28
C ASN A 527 17.21 -42.93 39.23
N ASP A 528 17.06 -41.84 38.45
CA ASP A 528 15.83 -41.05 38.33
C ASP A 528 15.06 -41.33 37.00
N GLY A 529 15.26 -42.53 36.44
CA GLY A 529 14.59 -43.02 35.24
C GLY A 529 13.25 -43.73 35.50
N PRO A 530 12.49 -44.09 34.45
CA PRO A 530 11.17 -44.71 34.58
C PRO A 530 11.21 -46.15 35.12
N LYS A 531 12.39 -46.81 35.09
CA LYS A 531 12.63 -48.12 35.71
C LYS A 531 13.71 -47.99 36.79
N ARG A 532 13.61 -48.80 37.85
CA ARG A 532 14.61 -48.83 38.93
C ARG A 532 16.00 -49.10 38.36
N GLY A 533 16.96 -48.21 38.65
CA GLY A 533 18.36 -48.31 38.20
C GLY A 533 18.69 -47.64 36.86
N GLN A 534 17.74 -46.96 36.21
CA GLN A 534 18.00 -46.20 34.97
C GLN A 534 18.28 -44.72 35.27
N SER A 535 19.19 -44.12 34.52
CA SER A 535 19.44 -42.67 34.54
C SER A 535 18.42 -41.91 33.71
N ARG A 536 18.20 -40.64 34.07
CA ARG A 536 17.42 -39.67 33.29
C ARG A 536 18.34 -38.59 32.74
N PHE A 537 18.34 -38.41 31.42
CA PHE A 537 18.99 -37.31 30.71
C PHE A 537 18.06 -36.12 30.50
#